data_AF-A0AA47P3H4-F1
#
_entry.id   AF-A0AA47P3H4-F1
#
_cell.length_a   1.000
_cell.length_b   1.000
_cell.length_c   1.000
_cell.angle_alpha   90.00
_cell.angle_beta   90.00
_cell.angle_gamma   90.00
#
_symmetry.space_group_name_H-M   'P 1'
#
loop_
_entity.id
_entity.type
_entity.pdbx_description
1 polymer ?
#
loop_
_entity_poly.entity_id
_entity_poly.type
_entity_poly.pdbx_seq_one_letter_code
_entity_poly.pdbx_strand_id
1 'polypeptide(L)'
;MEEGFVRPLGQRSVEALRTAGLTEQFLDDSTALYCFADSFKKRGSVKAEASLAAVELSGHVTRRGFLLKQGHQRKNWKVRLFVLRSEPSFLHYYDPSKNDILPAGGFSLRGCLVSALQDNGVPAGVKGDVQGNLFKIITKSDTHYYIQAPTHADKMAWIDAIRKEI
;
A
#
# COMPACT_ATOMS: atom_id res chain seq x y z
N MET A 1 -15.24 -24.21 -18.67
CA MET A 1 -14.19 -23.44 -19.37
C MET A 1 -14.35 -21.97 -18.95
N GLU A 2 -13.95 -21.65 -17.71
CA GLU A 2 -13.98 -20.28 -17.15
C GLU A 2 -12.58 -19.85 -16.68
N GLU A 3 -11.54 -20.64 -16.97
CA GLU A 3 -10.16 -20.30 -16.65
C GLU A 3 -9.74 -19.11 -17.52
N GLY A 4 -9.39 -18.00 -16.88
CA GLY A 4 -8.89 -16.78 -17.55
C GLY A 4 -9.86 -15.60 -17.57
N PHE A 5 -11.10 -15.72 -17.08
CA PHE A 5 -12.00 -14.57 -17.03
C PHE A 5 -11.65 -13.63 -15.86
N VAL A 6 -11.31 -12.39 -16.23
CA VAL A 6 -11.08 -11.30 -15.28
C VAL A 6 -12.39 -10.52 -15.08
N ARG A 7 -12.73 -10.22 -13.83
CA ARG A 7 -13.94 -9.47 -13.44
C ARG A 7 -13.54 -8.10 -12.88
N PRO A 8 -14.25 -7.02 -13.23
CA PRO A 8 -14.03 -5.72 -12.62
C PRO A 8 -14.47 -5.74 -11.14
N LEU A 9 -13.68 -5.11 -10.28
CA LEU A 9 -13.94 -4.96 -8.84
C LEU A 9 -14.08 -3.50 -8.39
N GLY A 10 -13.35 -2.59 -9.02
CA GLY A 10 -13.34 -1.17 -8.67
C GLY A 10 -14.48 -0.42 -9.33
N GLN A 11 -14.91 0.70 -8.75
CA GLN A 11 -15.91 1.57 -9.37
C GLN A 11 -15.51 1.94 -10.81
N ARG A 12 -14.23 2.29 -11.01
CA ARG A 12 -13.70 2.69 -12.32
C ARG A 12 -13.79 1.59 -13.37
N SER A 13 -13.39 0.35 -13.04
CA SER A 13 -13.44 -0.77 -13.99
C SER A 13 -14.86 -1.27 -14.25
N VAL A 14 -15.77 -1.16 -13.26
CA VAL A 14 -17.20 -1.46 -13.44
C VAL A 14 -17.87 -0.41 -14.33
N GLU A 15 -17.57 0.87 -14.15
CA GLU A 15 -18.08 1.95 -14.99
C GLU A 15 -17.58 1.82 -16.43
N ALA A 16 -16.29 1.52 -16.61
CA ALA A 16 -15.71 1.27 -17.92
C ALA A 16 -16.42 0.14 -18.67
N LEU A 17 -16.72 -0.98 -18.01
CA LEU A 17 -17.45 -2.09 -18.63
C LEU A 17 -18.87 -1.70 -19.08
N ARG A 18 -19.51 -0.73 -18.41
CA ARG A 18 -20.84 -0.25 -18.79
C ARG A 18 -20.80 0.70 -19.98
N THR A 19 -19.73 1.47 -20.11
CA THR A 19 -19.62 2.55 -21.10
C THR A 19 -18.84 2.13 -22.36
N ALA A 20 -17.87 1.22 -22.21
CA ALA A 20 -17.07 0.73 -23.32
C ALA A 20 -17.81 -0.37 -24.08
N GLY A 21 -18.03 -0.16 -25.38
CA GLY A 21 -18.25 -1.26 -26.32
C GLY A 21 -17.04 -2.20 -26.37
N LEU A 22 -17.12 -3.28 -27.15
CA LEU A 22 -16.21 -4.43 -27.22
C LEU A 22 -14.69 -4.16 -27.47
N THR A 23 -14.23 -2.91 -27.49
CA THR A 23 -12.91 -2.52 -28.00
C THR A 23 -11.81 -2.35 -26.95
N GLU A 24 -12.12 -2.08 -25.67
CA GLU A 24 -11.10 -2.01 -24.60
C GLU A 24 -11.62 -2.60 -23.27
N GLN A 25 -11.10 -3.77 -22.89
CA GLN A 25 -11.54 -4.50 -21.69
C GLN A 25 -10.76 -4.13 -20.42
N PHE A 26 -9.58 -3.50 -20.56
CA PHE A 26 -8.69 -3.14 -19.45
C PHE A 26 -8.25 -1.67 -19.56
N LEU A 27 -8.35 -0.94 -18.44
CA LEU A 27 -7.89 0.44 -18.34
C LEU A 27 -6.46 0.50 -17.79
N ASP A 28 -5.63 1.38 -18.36
CA ASP A 28 -4.36 1.81 -17.77
C ASP A 28 -4.60 2.91 -16.72
N ASP A 29 -5.35 2.56 -15.68
CA ASP A 29 -5.75 3.46 -14.60
C ASP A 29 -5.53 2.74 -13.26
N SER A 30 -4.76 3.33 -12.36
CA SER A 30 -4.41 2.72 -11.07
C SER A 30 -5.59 2.51 -10.12
N THR A 31 -6.74 3.12 -10.42
CA THR A 31 -8.02 2.99 -9.71
C THR A 31 -8.92 1.89 -10.32
N ALA A 32 -8.59 1.39 -11.52
CA ALA A 32 -9.29 0.30 -12.17
C ALA A 32 -8.84 -1.05 -11.61
N LEU A 33 -9.62 -1.61 -10.68
CA LEU A 33 -9.31 -2.89 -10.04
C LEU A 33 -9.99 -4.06 -10.73
N TYR A 34 -9.29 -5.17 -10.82
CA TYR A 34 -9.71 -6.39 -11.49
C TYR A 34 -9.33 -7.64 -10.69
N CYS A 35 -10.07 -8.72 -10.84
CA CYS A 35 -9.72 -10.02 -10.23
C CYS A 35 -10.02 -11.20 -11.16
N PHE A 36 -9.30 -12.29 -10.98
CA PHE A 36 -9.60 -13.54 -11.67
C PHE A 36 -10.81 -14.24 -11.05
N ALA A 37 -11.72 -14.77 -11.88
CA ALA A 37 -12.93 -15.46 -11.42
C ALA A 37 -12.64 -16.64 -10.46
N ASP A 38 -11.51 -17.32 -10.64
CA ASP A 38 -11.12 -18.47 -9.81
C ASP A 38 -10.69 -18.10 -8.39
N SER A 39 -10.41 -16.82 -8.11
CA SER A 39 -10.00 -16.36 -6.78
C SER A 39 -11.13 -16.44 -5.73
N PHE A 40 -12.40 -16.56 -6.15
CA PHE A 40 -13.57 -16.62 -5.25
C PHE A 40 -13.97 -18.02 -4.77
N LYS A 41 -13.44 -19.10 -5.38
CA LYS A 41 -13.90 -20.47 -5.08
C LYS A 41 -13.49 -20.98 -3.69
N LYS A 42 -12.77 -20.19 -2.87
CA LYS A 42 -12.10 -20.69 -1.65
C LYS A 42 -12.60 -20.19 -0.29
N ARG A 43 -13.64 -19.37 -0.13
CA ARG A 43 -14.26 -19.14 1.22
C ARG A 43 -15.58 -18.36 1.16
N GLY A 44 -16.59 -18.79 1.92
CA GLY A 44 -17.97 -18.29 1.88
C GLY A 44 -18.28 -16.97 2.60
N SER A 45 -17.29 -16.20 3.05
CA SER A 45 -17.47 -14.89 3.72
C SER A 45 -16.69 -13.74 3.06
N VAL A 46 -16.05 -14.02 1.91
CA VAL A 46 -14.97 -13.20 1.34
C VAL A 46 -15.50 -11.95 0.62
N LYS A 47 -16.80 -11.89 0.29
CA LYS A 47 -17.34 -10.83 -0.58
C LYS A 47 -17.25 -9.44 0.07
N ALA A 48 -17.59 -9.29 1.35
CA ALA A 48 -17.58 -8.00 2.05
C ALA A 48 -16.16 -7.52 2.40
N GLU A 49 -15.30 -8.42 2.89
CA GLU A 49 -13.88 -8.10 3.15
C GLU A 49 -13.12 -7.79 1.85
N ALA A 50 -13.41 -8.50 0.76
CA ALA A 50 -12.86 -8.17 -0.56
C ALA A 50 -13.36 -6.82 -1.07
N SER A 51 -14.61 -6.44 -0.79
CA SER A 51 -15.13 -5.12 -1.13
C SER A 51 -14.44 -4.00 -0.32
N LEU A 52 -14.21 -4.18 0.99
CA LEU A 52 -13.47 -3.21 1.80
C LEU A 52 -12.03 -3.07 1.32
N ALA A 53 -11.32 -4.19 1.13
CA ALA A 53 -9.97 -4.18 0.59
C ALA A 53 -9.92 -3.55 -0.83
N ALA A 54 -10.93 -3.78 -1.67
CA ALA A 54 -11.02 -3.14 -2.98
C ALA A 54 -11.19 -1.63 -2.87
N VAL A 55 -11.97 -1.13 -1.89
CA VAL A 55 -12.09 0.32 -1.64
C VAL A 55 -10.77 0.92 -1.16
N GLU A 56 -10.08 0.28 -0.22
CA GLU A 56 -8.77 0.77 0.25
C GLU A 56 -7.72 0.80 -0.87
N LEU A 57 -7.79 -0.18 -1.79
CA LEU A 57 -6.89 -0.30 -2.93
C LEU A 57 -7.31 0.54 -4.14
N SER A 58 -8.50 1.14 -4.15
CA SER A 58 -9.00 1.87 -5.34
C SER A 58 -8.42 3.28 -5.47
N GLY A 59 -7.64 3.76 -4.50
CA GLY A 59 -7.05 5.09 -4.56
C GLY A 59 -5.96 5.21 -5.62
N HIS A 60 -5.85 6.41 -6.19
CA HIS A 60 -4.85 6.77 -7.20
C HIS A 60 -3.44 6.64 -6.64
N VAL A 61 -2.57 5.89 -7.32
CA VAL A 61 -1.18 5.69 -6.87
C VAL A 61 -0.37 6.97 -7.11
N THR A 62 -0.03 7.68 -6.04
CA THR A 62 0.77 8.93 -6.11
C THR A 62 2.27 8.68 -5.93
N ARG A 63 2.65 7.60 -5.25
CA ARG A 63 4.06 7.20 -5.09
C ARG A 63 4.19 5.70 -4.85
N ARG A 64 5.26 5.10 -5.40
CA ARG A 64 5.65 3.72 -5.10
C ARG A 64 7.16 3.59 -5.00
N GLY A 65 7.64 2.62 -4.23
CA GLY A 65 9.07 2.37 -4.10
C GLY A 65 9.42 1.38 -3.00
N PHE A 66 10.62 0.79 -3.10
CA PHE A 66 11.12 -0.15 -2.11
C PHE A 66 11.73 0.61 -0.93
N LEU A 67 11.28 0.27 0.28
CA LEU A 67 11.78 0.83 1.53
C LEU A 67 12.05 -0.31 2.53
N LEU A 68 12.91 -0.03 3.51
CA LEU A 68 13.11 -0.92 4.64
C LEU A 68 12.11 -0.58 5.73
N LYS A 69 11.35 -1.58 6.19
CA LYS A 69 10.36 -1.45 7.25
C LYS A 69 10.76 -2.28 8.46
N GLN A 70 10.71 -1.69 9.64
CA GLN A 70 10.87 -2.44 10.88
C GLN A 70 9.61 -3.26 11.20
N GLY A 71 9.82 -4.51 11.60
CA GLY A 71 8.76 -5.38 12.09
C GLY A 71 8.18 -4.88 13.41
N HIS A 72 6.88 -5.09 13.63
CA HIS A 72 6.18 -4.58 14.81
C HIS A 72 6.54 -5.36 16.07
N GLN A 73 6.40 -6.70 16.02
CA GLN A 73 6.70 -7.62 17.13
C GLN A 73 8.19 -7.98 17.17
N ARG A 74 8.65 -8.71 16.15
CA ARG A 74 10.07 -8.99 15.93
C ARG A 74 10.65 -7.82 15.14
N LYS A 75 11.46 -7.00 15.80
CA LYS A 75 12.00 -5.72 15.30
C LYS A 75 13.02 -5.85 14.15
N ASN A 76 12.87 -6.85 13.28
CA ASN A 76 13.72 -7.09 12.13
C ASN A 76 13.34 -6.12 11.00
N TRP A 77 14.33 -5.72 10.21
CA TRP A 77 14.14 -4.90 9.03
C TRP A 77 13.85 -5.77 7.81
N LYS A 78 12.84 -5.40 7.03
CA LYS A 78 12.47 -6.10 5.80
C LYS A 78 12.27 -5.12 4.67
N VAL A 79 12.75 -5.46 3.48
CA VAL A 79 12.40 -4.75 2.25
C VAL A 79 10.92 -4.97 1.96
N ARG A 80 10.21 -3.88 1.68
CA ARG A 80 8.81 -3.87 1.29
C ARG A 80 8.61 -2.89 0.15
N LEU A 81 7.78 -3.25 -0.82
CA LEU A 81 7.30 -2.31 -1.82
C LEU A 81 6.18 -1.50 -1.17
N PHE A 82 6.39 -0.20 -0.94
CA PHE A 82 5.36 0.70 -0.46
C PHE A 82 4.62 1.33 -1.64
N VAL A 83 3.30 1.49 -1.48
CA VAL A 83 2.40 2.12 -2.45
C VAL A 83 1.52 3.12 -1.70
N LEU A 84 1.74 4.41 -1.98
CA LEU A 84 0.95 5.52 -1.50
C LEU A 84 -0.21 5.76 -2.46
N ARG A 85 -1.41 5.83 -1.91
CA ARG A 85 -2.65 6.08 -2.65
C ARG A 85 -3.33 7.33 -2.12
N SER A 86 -3.92 8.09 -3.03
CA SER A 86 -4.80 9.22 -2.75
C SER A 86 -6.23 8.85 -3.13
N GLU A 87 -7.21 9.41 -2.41
CA GLU A 87 -8.65 9.28 -2.71
C GLU A 87 -9.13 7.83 -3.01
N PRO A 88 -9.19 6.93 -1.99
CA PRO A 88 -8.94 7.19 -0.57
C PRO A 88 -7.46 7.14 -0.19
N SER A 89 -7.12 7.92 0.84
CA SER A 89 -5.76 8.05 1.34
C SER A 89 -5.32 6.84 2.18
N PHE A 90 -4.40 6.05 1.61
CA PHE A 90 -3.87 4.84 2.23
C PHE A 90 -2.40 4.63 1.87
N LEU A 91 -1.66 4.03 2.80
CA LEU A 91 -0.31 3.52 2.56
C LEU A 91 -0.31 2.01 2.70
N HIS A 92 -0.07 1.31 1.59
CA HIS A 92 0.03 -0.15 1.54
C HIS A 92 1.50 -0.57 1.39
N TYR A 93 1.82 -1.77 1.85
CA TYR A 93 3.12 -2.38 1.63
C TYR A 93 3.03 -3.86 1.30
N TYR A 94 3.84 -4.30 0.33
CA TYR A 94 3.84 -5.66 -0.21
C TYR A 94 5.14 -6.37 0.13
N ASP A 95 5.07 -7.70 0.26
CA ASP A 95 6.25 -8.55 0.40
C ASP A 95 6.77 -8.91 -1.00
N PRO A 96 7.89 -8.32 -1.46
CA PRO A 96 8.35 -8.54 -2.83
C PRO A 96 8.84 -9.97 -3.10
N SER A 97 9.06 -10.77 -2.05
CA SER A 97 9.41 -12.19 -2.21
C SER A 97 8.19 -13.09 -2.42
N LYS A 98 6.98 -12.54 -2.37
CA LYS A 98 5.73 -13.26 -2.57
C LYS A 98 5.05 -12.78 -3.84
N ASN A 99 4.47 -13.70 -4.60
CA ASN A 99 3.66 -13.37 -5.77
C ASN A 99 2.19 -13.11 -5.37
N ASP A 100 1.99 -12.39 -4.26
CA ASP A 100 0.67 -12.09 -3.71
C ASP A 100 0.17 -10.75 -4.27
N ILE A 101 -1.05 -10.74 -4.78
CA ILE A 101 -1.73 -9.52 -5.26
C ILE A 101 -2.17 -8.64 -4.08
N LEU A 102 -2.32 -9.24 -2.91
CA LEU A 102 -2.75 -8.55 -1.70
C LEU A 102 -1.57 -7.95 -0.93
N PRO A 103 -1.74 -6.77 -0.33
CA PRO A 103 -0.70 -6.16 0.49
C PRO A 103 -0.39 -7.03 1.71
N ALA A 104 0.88 -7.05 2.12
CA ALA A 104 1.30 -7.64 3.39
C ALA A 104 0.78 -6.83 4.60
N GLY A 105 0.34 -5.60 4.35
CA GLY A 105 -0.43 -4.77 5.26
C GLY A 105 -0.60 -3.36 4.70
N GLY A 106 -1.41 -2.56 5.37
CA GLY A 106 -1.64 -1.17 5.03
C GLY A 106 -2.38 -0.46 6.15
N PHE A 107 -2.49 0.85 6.04
CA PHE A 107 -3.25 1.67 6.97
C PHE A 107 -3.70 2.97 6.27
N SER A 108 -4.85 3.50 6.71
CA SER A 108 -5.29 4.82 6.30
C SER A 108 -4.32 5.87 6.85
N LEU A 109 -3.98 6.87 6.03
CA LEU A 109 -3.15 7.98 6.48
C LEU A 109 -3.94 9.06 7.21
N ARG A 110 -5.28 9.00 7.15
CA ARG A 110 -6.15 9.99 7.80
C ARG A 110 -5.86 10.07 9.29
N GLY A 111 -5.38 11.22 9.74
CA GLY A 111 -5.02 11.45 11.14
C GLY A 111 -3.77 10.70 11.61
N CYS A 112 -2.92 10.26 10.68
CA CYS A 112 -1.56 9.84 11.01
C CYS A 112 -0.64 11.05 11.23
N LEU A 113 0.53 10.81 11.83
CA LEU A 113 1.62 11.78 11.91
C LEU A 113 2.85 11.21 11.23
N VAL A 114 3.55 12.00 10.42
CA VAL A 114 4.82 11.61 9.79
C VAL A 114 5.94 12.54 10.26
N SER A 115 7.10 11.97 10.58
CA SER A 115 8.25 12.75 11.06
C SER A 115 9.57 12.13 10.63
N ALA A 116 10.52 12.97 10.21
CA ALA A 116 11.90 12.55 10.03
C ALA A 116 12.52 12.16 11.39
N LEU A 117 13.35 11.13 11.39
CA LEU A 117 14.20 10.80 12.54
C LEU A 117 15.60 11.34 12.25
N GLN A 118 16.19 12.02 13.24
CA GLN A 118 17.54 12.57 13.11
C GLN A 118 18.57 11.44 13.11
N ASP A 119 19.70 11.68 12.45
CA ASP A 119 20.77 10.69 12.27
C ASP A 119 21.70 10.60 13.51
N ASN A 120 21.37 11.33 14.58
CA ASN A 120 22.17 11.45 15.79
C ASN A 120 21.90 10.26 16.73
N GLY A 121 22.42 9.10 16.37
CA GLY A 121 22.25 7.84 17.12
C GLY A 121 21.01 7.04 16.71
N VAL A 122 20.75 5.94 17.42
CA VAL A 122 19.61 5.06 17.15
C VAL A 122 18.36 5.62 17.87
N PRO A 123 17.32 6.06 17.14
CA PRO A 123 16.12 6.60 17.77
C PRO A 123 15.44 5.57 18.68
N ALA A 124 14.84 6.03 19.79
CA ALA A 124 14.10 5.15 20.68
C ALA A 124 13.03 4.35 19.92
N GLY A 125 13.09 3.01 20.01
CA GLY A 125 12.18 2.10 19.29
C GLY A 125 12.76 1.47 18.01
N VAL A 126 13.81 2.07 17.43
CA VAL A 126 14.61 1.49 16.35
C VAL A 126 15.58 0.47 16.97
N LYS A 127 15.64 -0.75 16.43
CA LYS A 127 16.60 -1.78 16.86
C LYS A 127 17.50 -2.18 15.69
N GLY A 128 18.77 -2.50 16.01
CA GLY A 128 19.80 -2.90 15.05
C GLY A 128 20.64 -1.72 14.53
N ASP A 129 21.65 -2.01 13.72
CA ASP A 129 22.61 -1.03 13.18
C ASP A 129 22.07 -0.23 11.98
N VAL A 130 20.75 -0.02 11.94
CA VAL A 130 20.12 0.77 10.88
C VAL A 130 20.23 2.24 11.25
N GLN A 131 21.09 2.96 10.52
CA GLN A 131 21.35 4.38 10.68
C GLN A 131 21.13 5.13 9.37
N GLY A 132 20.74 6.40 9.46
CA GLY A 132 20.53 7.25 8.29
C GLY A 132 19.16 7.07 7.64
N ASN A 133 18.63 8.17 7.08
CA ASN A 133 17.48 8.17 6.18
C ASN A 133 16.18 7.56 6.75
N LEU A 134 16.03 7.63 8.07
CA LEU A 134 14.88 7.11 8.80
C LEU A 134 13.76 8.15 8.91
N PHE A 135 12.52 7.67 8.85
CA PHE A 135 11.34 8.42 9.24
C PHE A 135 10.37 7.48 9.94
N LYS A 136 9.44 8.07 10.70
CA LYS A 136 8.36 7.31 11.34
C LYS A 136 6.99 7.83 10.93
N ILE A 137 6.03 6.92 10.93
CA ILE A 137 4.61 7.21 10.82
C ILE A 137 3.92 6.68 12.08
N ILE A 138 3.15 7.53 12.75
CA ILE A 138 2.33 7.17 13.90
C ILE A 138 0.89 7.17 13.43
N THR A 139 0.20 6.03 13.52
CA THR A 139 -1.21 5.94 13.14
C THR A 139 -2.13 6.53 14.21
N LYS A 140 -3.39 6.78 13.84
CA LYS A 140 -4.44 7.18 14.79
C LYS A 140 -4.60 6.20 15.98
N SER A 141 -4.24 4.92 15.79
CA SER A 141 -4.25 3.88 16.82
C SER A 141 -2.93 3.80 17.61
N ASP A 142 -2.07 4.81 17.52
CA ASP A 142 -0.73 4.88 18.13
C ASP A 142 0.21 3.72 17.71
N THR A 143 0.04 3.20 16.49
CA THR A 143 0.98 2.21 15.93
C THR A 143 2.14 2.94 15.26
N HIS A 144 3.36 2.63 15.69
CA HIS A 144 4.56 3.28 15.17
C HIS A 144 5.21 2.43 14.08
N TYR A 145 5.34 3.02 12.89
CA TYR A 145 6.00 2.46 11.73
C TYR A 145 7.33 3.16 11.52
N TYR A 146 8.43 2.43 11.71
CA TYR A 146 9.78 2.90 11.40
C TYR A 146 10.17 2.43 9.99
N ILE A 147 10.58 3.38 9.17
CA ILE A 147 10.85 3.18 7.75
C ILE A 147 12.18 3.86 7.41
N GLN A 148 13.02 3.18 6.64
CA GLN A 148 14.26 3.73 6.11
C GLN A 148 14.18 3.80 4.58
N ALA A 149 14.57 4.96 4.04
CA ALA A 149 14.71 5.17 2.62
C ALA A 149 16.17 4.96 2.14
N PRO A 150 16.40 4.63 0.85
CA PRO A 150 17.75 4.42 0.33
C PRO A 150 18.63 5.67 0.44
N THR A 151 18.03 6.85 0.21
CA THR A 151 18.73 8.13 0.24
C THR A 151 17.99 9.18 1.07
N HIS A 152 18.69 10.27 1.43
CA HIS A 152 18.06 11.41 2.11
C HIS A 152 16.97 12.06 1.24
N ALA A 153 17.23 12.17 -0.07
CA ALA A 153 16.26 12.69 -1.03
C ALA A 153 15.00 11.81 -1.07
N ASP A 154 15.16 10.48 -1.09
CA ASP A 154 14.03 9.55 -1.03
C ASP A 154 13.25 9.69 0.27
N LYS A 155 13.94 9.79 1.43
CA LYS A 155 13.31 10.02 2.73
C LYS A 155 12.40 11.25 2.67
N MET A 156 12.94 12.38 2.24
CA MET A 156 12.18 13.64 2.21
C MET A 156 11.03 13.58 1.22
N ALA A 157 11.26 13.04 0.03
CA ALA A 157 10.22 12.89 -0.98
C ALA A 157 9.08 11.97 -0.53
N TRP A 158 9.37 10.92 0.26
CA TRP A 158 8.32 10.10 0.89
C TRP A 158 7.56 10.85 1.98
N ILE A 159 8.26 11.58 2.87
CA ILE A 159 7.62 12.39 3.92
C ILE A 159 6.69 13.42 3.30
N ASP A 160 7.15 14.15 2.29
CA ASP A 160 6.37 15.21 1.65
C ASP A 160 5.19 14.66 0.85
N ALA A 161 5.35 13.50 0.20
CA ALA A 161 4.22 12.82 -0.43
C ALA A 161 3.18 12.38 0.60
N ILE A 162 3.60 11.77 1.72
CA ILE A 162 2.68 11.33 2.78
C ILE A 162 1.95 12.51 3.43
N ARG A 163 2.62 13.65 3.65
CA ARG A 163 2.01 14.85 4.23
C ARG A 163 0.82 15.39 3.44
N LYS A 164 0.81 15.19 2.12
CA LYS A 164 -0.30 15.61 1.26
C LYS A 164 -1.55 14.75 1.45
N GLU A 165 -1.40 13.58 2.08
CA GLU A 165 -2.43 12.55 2.17
C GLU A 165 -2.96 12.35 3.61
N ILE A 166 -2.41 13.05 4.62
CA ILE A 166 -2.77 12.91 6.05
C ILE A 166 -4.08 13.63 6.42
#